data_AF-A0A937ZIW7-F1
#
_entry.id   AF-A0A937ZIW7-F1
#
_cell.length_a   1.000
_cell.length_b   1.000
_cell.length_c   1.000
_cell.angle_alpha   90.00
_cell.angle_beta   90.00
_cell.angle_gamma   90.00
#
_symmetry.space_group_name_H-M   'P 1'
#
loop_
_entity.id
_entity.type
_entity.pdbx_description
1 polymer ?
#
loop_
_entity_poly.entity_id
_entity_poly.type
_entity_poly.pdbx_seq_one_letter_code
_entity_poly.pdbx_strand_id
1 'polypeptide(L)' 'MAILEIHDIHVYYGNIRALHGISFAVEEGRIVTLI' A
#
# COMPACT_ATOMS: atom_id res chain seq x y z
N MET A 1 -10.35 1.22 14.19
CA MET A 1 -10.77 1.28 12.78
C MET A 1 -9.62 1.93 12.05
N ALA A 2 -9.17 1.34 10.93
CA ALA A 2 -8.07 1.90 10.18
C ALA A 2 -8.47 3.27 9.62
N ILE A 3 -7.55 4.24 9.70
CA ILE A 3 -7.75 5.58 9.13
C ILE A 3 -7.44 5.57 7.62
N LEU A 4 -6.64 4.62 7.15
CA LEU A 4 -6.36 4.37 5.74
C LEU A 4 -6.28 2.86 5.52
N GLU A 5 -6.95 2.38 4.48
CA GLU A 5 -6.81 1.01 3.98
C GLU A 5 -6.50 1.05 2.49
N ILE A 6 -5.48 0.29 2.09
CA ILE A 6 -5.14 0.03 0.71
C ILE A 6 -5.30 -1.47 0.48
N HIS A 7 -6.03 -1.81 -0.57
CA HIS A 7 -6.32 -3.19 -0.93
C HIS A 7 -5.81 -3.45 -2.34
N ASP A 8 -5.03 -4.53 -2.48
CA ASP A 8 -4.59 -5.10 -3.76
C ASP A 8 -3.98 -4.06 -4.72
N ILE A 9 -3.02 -3.27 -4.25
CA ILE A 9 -2.38 -2.25 -5.10
C ILE A 9 -1.44 -2.90 -6.12
N HIS A 10 -1.59 -2.50 -7.37
CA HIS A 10 -0.69 -2.83 -8.46
C HIS A 10 -0.09 -1.56 -9.04
N VAL A 11 1.22 -1.56 -9.28
CA VAL A 11 1.91 -0.42 -9.89
C VAL A 11 2.73 -0.92 -11.06
N TYR A 12 2.62 -0.21 -12.18
CA TYR A 12 3.29 -0.52 -13.43
C TYR A 12 4.04 0.71 -13.94
N TYR A 13 5.31 0.52 -14.30
CA TYR A 13 6.14 1.51 -14.98
C TYR A 13 6.48 0.97 -16.37
N GLY A 14 5.64 1.33 -17.35
CA GLY A 14 5.68 0.75 -18.68
C GLY A 14 5.45 -0.77 -18.63
N ASN A 15 6.42 -1.54 -19.11
CA ASN A 15 6.36 -3.01 -19.11
C ASN A 15 6.79 -3.64 -17.77
N ILE A 16 7.23 -2.85 -16.79
CA ILE A 16 7.66 -3.35 -15.48
C ILE A 16 6.51 -3.28 -14.50
N ARG A 17 6.19 -4.40 -13.84
CA ARG A 17 5.29 -4.42 -12.68
C ARG A 17 6.10 -4.20 -11.41
N ALA A 18 5.98 -3.02 -10.82
CA ALA A 18 6.71 -2.65 -9.61
C ALA A 18 6.04 -3.17 -8.33
N LEU A 19 4.71 -3.12 -8.23
CA LEU A 19 3.97 -3.67 -7.08
C LEU A 19 3.03 -4.81 -7.52
N HIS A 20 2.98 -5.85 -6.69
CA HIS A 20 2.27 -7.10 -6.98
C HIS A 20 1.13 -7.39 -6.00
N GLY A 21 0.07 -6.58 -6.05
CA GLY A 21 -1.13 -6.84 -5.24
C GLY A 21 -0.87 -6.68 -3.73
N ILE A 22 -0.37 -5.50 -3.33
CA ILE A 22 -0.04 -5.23 -1.92
C ILE A 22 -1.27 -4.65 -1.21
N SER A 23 -1.61 -5.19 -0.05
CA SER A 23 -2.65 -4.65 0.84
C SER A 23 -2.03 -4.24 2.17
N PHE A 24 -2.42 -3.09 2.70
CA PHE A 24 -2.03 -2.64 4.03
C PHE A 24 -3.04 -1.66 4.63
N ALA A 25 -3.01 -1.54 5.95
CA ALA A 25 -3.84 -0.60 6.69
C ALA A 25 -2.96 0.26 7.61
N VAL A 26 -3.36 1.50 7.80
CA VAL A 26 -2.80 2.41 8.80
C VAL A 26 -3.84 2.63 9.86
N GLU A 27 -3.49 2.28 11.10
CA GLU A 27 -4.34 2.53 12.26
C GLU A 27 -4.19 3.98 12.74
N GLU A 28 -5.26 4.52 13.31
CA GLU A 28 -5.25 5.85 13.92
C GLU A 28 -4.14 5.96 14.98
N GLY A 29 -3.42 7.09 14.99
CA GLY A 29 -2.32 7.34 15.93
C GLY A 29 -1.01 6.62 15.61
N ARG A 30 -0.92 5.84 14.52
CA ARG A 30 0.33 5.20 14.09
C ARG A 30 1.03 5.97 12.98
N ILE A 31 2.36 6.10 13.10
CA ILE A 31 3.23 6.59 12.04
C ILE A 31 3.82 5.37 11.32
N VAL A 32 3.60 5.28 10.02
CA VAL A 32 4.02 4.16 9.17
C VAL A 32 4.88 4.72 8.03
N THR A 33 5.97 4.03 7.70
CA THR A 33 6.83 4.35 6.55
C THR A 33 7.14 3.07 5.78
N LEU A 34 7.41 3.21 4.48
CA LEU A 34 7.91 2.15 3.60
C LEU A 34 9.37 2.45 3.27
N ILE A 35 10.21 1.42 3.19
CA ILE A 35 11.65 1.48 2.88
C ILE A 35 11.95 0.68 1.62
#